data_AF-A0A399F7S4-F1
#
_entry.id   AF-A0A399F7S4-F1
#
_cell.length_a   1.000
_cell.length_b   1.000
_cell.length_c   1.000
_cell.angle_alpha   90.00
_cell.angle_beta   90.00
_cell.angle_gamma   90.00
#
_symmetry.space_group_name_H-M   'P 1'
#
loop_
_entity.id
_entity.type
_entity.pdbx_description
1 polymer ?
#
loop_
_entity_poly.entity_id
_entity_poly.type
_entity_poly.pdbx_seq_one_letter_code
_entity_poly.pdbx_strand_id
1 'polypeptide(L)'
;MRINFSPLVLRGSRFLSLRGVGLLALMGLALAQSLVPAPRPETPGALSRCQEVFSGLKPLFLYAERLAPERFLIRGVLGNRGLPLTRITLSGNFTPVPLGLEDLAVQAVRPVLDRGRLLDQAARLFDGVGQGISLGNWYTQEVRAYRCYLTYQGRVVGVFRLDLNLQPISEPKLLQAYRRAPLRYPAFEPSSTPQ
;
A
#
# COMPACT_ATOMS: atom_id res chain seq x y z
N MET A 1 -27.25 -19.09 48.51
CA MET A 1 -28.28 -18.85 47.48
C MET A 1 -28.68 -20.22 46.94
N ARG A 2 -29.91 -20.66 47.22
CA ARG A 2 -30.40 -22.02 46.99
C ARG A 2 -31.11 -22.09 45.63
N ILE A 3 -30.75 -23.07 44.81
CA ILE A 3 -31.47 -23.47 43.60
C ILE A 3 -32.63 -24.36 44.05
N ASN A 4 -33.85 -24.09 43.56
CA ASN A 4 -35.01 -24.94 43.81
C ASN A 4 -35.75 -25.21 42.50
N PHE A 5 -36.00 -26.50 42.25
CA PHE A 5 -36.67 -27.05 41.07
C PHE A 5 -38.18 -27.23 41.32
N SER A 6 -38.98 -26.81 40.33
CA SER A 6 -40.26 -27.38 39.82
C SER A 6 -41.48 -27.53 40.78
N PRO A 7 -42.73 -27.47 40.27
CA PRO A 7 -43.33 -28.57 39.50
C PRO A 7 -44.21 -28.21 38.29
N LEU A 8 -44.43 -29.23 37.46
CA LEU A 8 -45.39 -29.34 36.35
C LEU A 8 -46.85 -29.16 36.80
N VAL A 9 -47.70 -28.69 35.87
CA VAL A 9 -49.06 -29.23 35.67
C VAL A 9 -49.37 -29.34 34.16
N LEU A 10 -49.73 -30.56 33.75
CA LEU A 10 -50.24 -30.98 32.45
C LEU A 10 -51.78 -30.81 32.34
N ARG A 11 -52.28 -30.44 31.15
CA ARG A 11 -53.56 -30.83 30.53
C ARG A 11 -53.75 -30.00 29.25
N GLY A 12 -54.15 -30.48 28.08
CA GLY A 12 -54.60 -31.78 27.57
C GLY A 12 -54.55 -31.70 26.03
N SER A 13 -54.05 -32.72 25.35
CA SER A 13 -54.85 -33.75 24.66
C SER A 13 -55.83 -33.20 23.62
N ARG A 14 -55.44 -33.24 22.34
CA ARG A 14 -56.25 -33.81 21.25
C ARG A 14 -55.37 -34.32 20.12
N PHE A 15 -55.45 -35.64 19.94
CA PHE A 15 -54.95 -36.44 18.83
C PHE A 15 -55.79 -36.21 17.57
N LEU A 16 -55.13 -36.18 16.40
CA LEU A 16 -55.56 -36.62 15.06
C LEU A 16 -54.45 -36.17 14.10
N SER A 17 -53.84 -36.94 13.21
CA SER A 17 -53.85 -38.36 12.87
C SER A 17 -52.61 -38.55 11.97
N LEU A 18 -51.84 -39.60 12.21
CA LEU A 18 -50.76 -40.04 11.31
C LEU A 18 -51.31 -40.43 9.93
N ARG A 19 -50.55 -40.10 8.88
CA ARG A 19 -50.30 -40.80 7.60
C ARG A 19 -49.94 -39.72 6.58
N GLY A 20 -48.77 -39.62 5.98
CA GLY A 20 -47.56 -40.43 5.98
C GLY A 20 -46.63 -39.87 4.88
N VAL A 21 -45.36 -40.28 4.94
CA VAL A 21 -44.43 -40.35 3.81
C VAL A 21 -44.02 -39.02 3.16
N GLY A 22 -42.78 -38.60 3.41
CA GLY A 22 -42.18 -37.50 2.66
C GLY A 22 -40.84 -37.04 3.21
N LEU A 23 -39.89 -37.96 3.28
CA LEU A 23 -38.47 -37.69 3.52
C LEU A 23 -37.96 -36.73 2.42
N LEU A 24 -37.85 -35.43 2.70
CA LEU A 24 -37.06 -34.49 1.89
C LEU A 24 -36.23 -33.63 2.84
N ALA A 25 -35.10 -34.23 3.19
CA ALA A 25 -33.97 -33.56 3.80
C ALA A 25 -33.34 -32.59 2.79
N LEU A 26 -32.71 -31.55 3.34
CA LEU A 26 -31.57 -30.83 2.76
C LEU A 26 -31.84 -30.06 1.46
N MET A 27 -32.07 -28.75 1.56
CA MET A 27 -31.29 -27.74 0.83
C MET A 27 -31.74 -26.34 1.23
N GLY A 28 -30.89 -25.66 1.98
CA GLY A 28 -31.09 -24.26 2.36
C GLY A 28 -29.86 -23.68 3.02
N LEU A 29 -28.66 -24.11 2.59
CA LEU A 29 -27.40 -23.52 3.02
C LEU A 29 -26.81 -22.68 1.89
N ALA A 30 -26.70 -21.38 2.19
CA ALA A 30 -25.56 -20.51 1.90
C ALA A 30 -25.00 -20.51 0.47
N LEU A 31 -25.32 -19.46 -0.29
CA LEU A 31 -24.38 -18.87 -1.25
C LEU A 31 -24.56 -17.34 -1.25
N ALA A 32 -24.15 -16.69 -0.16
CA ALA A 32 -23.62 -15.34 -0.27
C ALA A 32 -22.28 -15.49 -0.98
N GLN A 33 -22.30 -15.50 -2.32
CA GLN A 33 -21.08 -15.49 -3.11
C GLN A 33 -20.37 -14.17 -2.81
N SER A 34 -19.27 -14.27 -2.06
CA SER A 34 -18.23 -13.27 -2.03
C SER A 34 -17.92 -12.87 -3.46
N LEU A 35 -18.19 -11.61 -3.81
CA LEU A 35 -17.67 -10.95 -5.01
C LEU A 35 -16.15 -10.84 -4.85
N VAL A 36 -15.45 -11.97 -4.93
CA VAL A 36 -14.06 -11.98 -5.35
C VAL A 36 -14.15 -11.83 -6.86
N PRO A 37 -13.82 -10.65 -7.44
CA PRO A 37 -13.81 -10.53 -8.89
C PRO A 37 -12.87 -11.60 -9.43
N ALA A 38 -13.35 -12.40 -10.38
CA ALA A 38 -12.52 -13.36 -11.09
C ALA A 38 -11.26 -12.64 -11.63
N PRO A 39 -10.08 -13.29 -11.61
CA PRO A 39 -8.90 -12.72 -12.24
C PRO A 39 -9.24 -12.34 -13.67
N ARG A 40 -9.22 -11.03 -13.96
CA ARG A 40 -9.44 -10.54 -15.32
C ARG A 40 -8.29 -11.04 -16.20
N PRO A 41 -8.53 -11.32 -17.48
CA PRO A 41 -7.48 -11.74 -18.40
C PRO A 41 -6.32 -10.75 -18.29
N GLU A 42 -5.12 -11.27 -18.04
CA GLU A 42 -3.90 -10.48 -18.01
C GLU A 42 -3.87 -9.64 -19.28
N THR A 43 -3.87 -8.32 -19.15
CA THR A 43 -3.76 -7.44 -20.31
C THR A 43 -2.38 -7.67 -20.89
N PRO A 44 -2.26 -8.17 -22.14
CA PRO A 44 -0.96 -8.45 -22.73
C PRO A 44 -0.10 -7.19 -22.67
N GLY A 45 1.10 -7.32 -22.12
CA GLY A 45 2.09 -6.23 -22.06
C GLY A 45 2.06 -5.33 -20.81
N ALA A 46 1.08 -5.43 -19.91
CA ALA A 46 1.08 -4.62 -18.68
C ALA A 46 2.31 -4.87 -17.79
N LEU A 47 2.67 -6.15 -17.59
CA LEU A 47 3.88 -6.52 -16.85
C LEU A 47 5.16 -6.05 -17.56
N SER A 48 5.24 -6.22 -18.88
CA SER A 48 6.38 -5.73 -19.68
C SER A 48 6.53 -4.21 -19.57
N ARG A 49 5.41 -3.48 -19.54
CA ARG A 49 5.46 -2.03 -19.34
C ARG A 49 5.87 -1.65 -17.92
N CYS A 50 5.40 -2.37 -16.90
CA CYS A 50 5.90 -2.18 -15.53
C CYS A 50 7.43 -2.32 -15.50
N GLN A 51 7.99 -3.33 -16.19
CA GLN A 51 9.44 -3.55 -16.27
C GLN A 51 10.16 -2.37 -16.94
N GLU A 52 9.67 -1.91 -18.09
CA GLU A 52 10.27 -0.77 -18.81
C GLU A 52 10.25 0.51 -17.97
N VAL A 53 9.12 0.83 -17.33
CA VAL A 53 9.00 2.01 -16.46
C VAL A 53 9.93 1.87 -15.26
N PHE A 54 10.01 0.69 -14.65
CA PHE A 54 10.90 0.41 -13.53
C PHE A 54 12.37 0.61 -13.89
N SER A 55 12.82 0.13 -15.06
CA SER A 55 14.20 0.32 -15.53
C SER A 55 14.57 1.80 -15.71
N GLY A 56 13.58 2.67 -15.94
CA GLY A 56 13.77 4.12 -16.02
C GLY A 56 13.56 4.87 -14.70
N LEU A 57 13.18 4.20 -13.61
CA LEU A 57 12.96 4.86 -12.32
C LEU A 57 14.29 5.34 -11.73
N LYS A 58 14.29 6.59 -11.30
CA LYS A 58 15.41 7.24 -10.61
C LYS A 58 14.89 7.95 -9.35
N PRO A 59 15.74 8.09 -8.32
CA PRO A 59 15.50 9.03 -7.24
C PRO A 59 15.25 10.44 -7.81
N LEU A 60 14.15 11.09 -7.40
CA LEU A 60 13.84 12.47 -7.79
C LEU A 60 14.07 13.46 -6.64
N PHE A 61 13.44 13.19 -5.50
CA PHE A 61 13.55 14.04 -4.33
C PHE A 61 13.19 13.27 -3.06
N LEU A 62 13.64 13.79 -1.93
CA LEU A 62 13.46 13.27 -0.60
C LEU A 62 12.91 14.37 0.31
N TYR A 63 12.02 14.02 1.24
CA TYR A 63 11.50 14.97 2.22
C TYR A 63 11.15 14.31 3.54
N ALA A 64 11.17 15.10 4.63
CA ALA A 64 10.66 14.67 5.92
C ALA A 64 9.17 15.07 6.05
N GLU A 65 8.30 14.07 6.07
CA GLU A 65 6.89 14.24 6.37
C GLU A 65 6.71 14.34 7.88
N ARG A 66 6.15 15.45 8.36
CA ARG A 66 5.91 15.69 9.79
C ARG A 66 4.64 14.99 10.25
N LEU A 67 4.74 14.10 11.23
CA LEU A 67 3.60 13.45 11.89
C LEU A 67 3.22 14.14 13.22
N ALA A 68 4.22 14.66 13.93
CA ALA A 68 4.07 15.44 15.17
C ALA A 68 5.22 16.46 15.27
N PRO A 69 5.23 17.41 16.23
CA PRO A 69 6.25 18.46 16.33
C PRO A 69 7.70 17.97 16.19
N GLU A 70 8.01 16.77 16.70
CA GLU A 70 9.35 16.18 16.64
C GLU A 70 9.36 14.75 16.07
N ARG A 71 8.31 14.34 15.35
CA ARG A 71 8.18 13.00 14.76
C ARG A 71 8.03 13.11 13.25
N PHE A 72 8.93 12.46 12.52
CA PHE A 72 9.00 12.56 11.07
C PHE A 72 9.15 11.20 10.40
N LEU A 73 8.63 11.09 9.18
CA LEU A 73 8.95 10.02 8.26
C LEU A 73 9.83 10.56 7.15
N ILE A 74 10.90 9.86 6.82
CA ILE A 74 11.69 10.17 5.64
C ILE A 74 11.05 9.50 4.43
N ARG A 75 10.67 10.31 3.45
CA ARG A 75 10.01 9.87 2.22
C ARG A 75 10.94 10.09 1.05
N GLY A 76 11.22 9.04 0.30
CA GLY A 76 11.87 9.11 -1.00
C GLY A 76 10.82 9.08 -2.11
N VAL A 77 10.99 9.88 -3.16
CA VAL A 77 10.15 9.84 -4.35
C VAL A 77 10.99 9.39 -5.53
N LEU A 78 10.52 8.33 -6.19
CA LEU A 78 11.11 7.80 -7.41
C LEU A 78 10.23 8.18 -8.59
N GLY A 79 10.86 8.40 -9.72
CA GLY A 79 10.17 8.78 -10.93
C GLY A 79 11.04 8.70 -12.16
N ASN A 80 10.50 9.13 -13.29
CA ASN A 80 11.20 9.08 -14.58
C ASN A 80 10.97 10.40 -15.33
N ARG A 81 12.01 10.94 -15.96
CA ARG A 81 11.97 12.24 -16.68
C ARG A 81 11.33 13.37 -15.85
N GLY A 82 11.62 13.41 -14.56
CA GLY A 82 11.07 14.41 -13.63
C GLY A 82 9.61 14.18 -13.19
N LEU A 83 8.93 13.15 -13.71
CA LEU A 83 7.57 12.79 -13.29
C LEU A 83 7.61 11.96 -12.00
N PRO A 84 7.03 12.42 -10.88
CA PRO A 84 6.95 11.63 -9.65
C PRO A 84 5.97 10.47 -9.83
N LEU A 85 6.44 9.23 -9.74
CA LEU A 85 5.63 8.04 -10.01
C LEU A 85 5.30 7.23 -8.76
N THR A 86 6.18 7.23 -7.77
CA THR A 86 5.98 6.46 -6.53
C THR A 86 6.74 7.07 -5.37
N ARG A 87 6.21 6.84 -4.16
CA ARG A 87 6.83 7.20 -2.90
C ARG A 87 7.24 5.92 -2.16
N ILE A 88 8.41 5.96 -1.54
CA ILE A 88 8.88 4.95 -0.60
C ILE A 88 9.14 5.60 0.76
N THR A 89 9.07 4.80 1.81
CA THR A 89 9.41 5.21 3.18
C THR A 89 10.79 4.69 3.54
N LEU A 90 11.59 5.51 4.19
CA LEU A 90 12.94 5.16 4.61
C LEU A 90 13.03 5.14 6.14
N SER A 91 13.70 4.13 6.65
CA SER A 91 14.05 3.95 8.07
C SER A 91 15.18 4.91 8.51
N GLY A 92 15.56 4.84 9.79
CA GLY A 92 16.71 5.56 10.35
C GLY A 92 18.05 5.29 9.67
N ASN A 93 18.22 4.12 9.06
CA ASN A 93 19.40 3.74 8.29
C ASN A 93 19.17 3.81 6.76
N PHE A 94 18.14 4.53 6.32
CA PHE A 94 17.81 4.76 4.92
C PHE A 94 17.52 3.49 4.10
N THR A 95 17.03 2.44 4.75
CA THR A 95 16.51 1.25 4.07
C THR A 95 15.03 1.42 3.75
N PRO A 96 14.55 0.93 2.59
CA PRO A 96 13.14 0.92 2.27
C PRO A 96 12.31 0.15 3.30
N VAL A 97 11.26 0.78 3.80
CA VAL A 97 10.32 0.21 4.78
C VAL A 97 9.08 -0.31 4.05
N PRO A 98 8.61 -1.53 4.37
CA PRO A 98 7.40 -2.08 3.75
C PRO A 98 6.17 -1.19 3.94
N LEU A 99 5.31 -1.16 2.92
CA LEU A 99 4.01 -0.50 3.02
C LEU A 99 3.17 -1.16 4.12
N GLY A 100 2.51 -0.33 4.94
CA GLY A 100 1.77 -0.74 6.12
C GLY A 100 2.61 -0.85 7.40
N LEU A 101 3.94 -0.71 7.32
CA LEU A 101 4.85 -0.73 8.47
C LEU A 101 5.58 0.62 8.67
N GLU A 102 5.07 1.70 8.07
CA GLU A 102 5.72 3.00 8.10
C GLU A 102 5.82 3.60 9.50
N ASP A 103 4.91 3.25 10.41
CA ASP A 103 4.95 3.72 11.80
C ASP A 103 6.23 3.27 12.54
N LEU A 104 6.85 2.16 12.11
CA LEU A 104 8.13 1.68 12.64
C LEU A 104 9.32 2.53 12.16
N ALA A 105 9.14 3.30 11.09
CA ALA A 105 10.16 4.16 10.48
C ALA A 105 10.16 5.58 11.08
N VAL A 106 9.25 5.88 12.00
CA VAL A 106 9.09 7.22 12.57
C VAL A 106 10.35 7.59 13.34
N GLN A 107 11.00 8.65 12.88
CA GLN A 107 12.19 9.18 13.51
C GLN A 107 11.80 10.31 14.46
N ALA A 108 12.25 10.18 15.70
CA ALA A 108 12.22 11.27 16.65
C ALA A 108 13.42 12.19 16.37
N VAL A 109 13.15 13.38 15.88
CA VAL A 109 14.19 14.38 15.63
C VAL A 109 14.35 15.18 16.91
N ARG A 110 15.51 15.10 17.58
CA ARG A 110 15.77 15.99 18.72
C ARG A 110 16.05 17.42 18.24
N PRO A 111 15.76 18.47 19.04
CA PRO A 111 15.85 19.84 18.57
C PRO A 111 17.31 20.24 18.30
N VAL A 112 17.53 20.85 17.14
CA VAL A 112 18.59 21.82 16.80
C VAL A 112 19.87 21.33 16.10
N LEU A 113 20.45 20.14 16.34
CA LEU A 113 21.80 19.86 15.77
C LEU A 113 21.90 18.84 14.61
N ASP A 114 20.87 18.07 14.28
CA ASP A 114 21.04 16.96 13.31
C ASP A 114 20.07 16.95 12.12
N ARG A 115 19.18 17.94 11.98
CA ARG A 115 18.18 17.97 10.89
C ARG A 115 18.79 18.10 9.50
N GLY A 116 19.74 19.01 9.34
CA GLY A 116 20.48 19.21 8.09
C GLY A 116 21.38 18.02 7.78
N ARG A 117 22.15 17.56 8.78
CA ARG A 117 23.05 16.40 8.63
C ARG A 117 22.31 15.12 8.28
N LEU A 118 21.14 14.88 8.87
CA LEU A 118 20.30 13.73 8.57
C LEU A 118 19.80 13.78 7.13
N LEU A 119 19.36 14.94 6.63
CA LEU A 119 19.02 15.09 5.22
C LEU A 119 20.23 14.97 4.29
N ASP A 120 21.39 15.49 4.67
CA ASP A 120 22.61 15.38 3.84
C ASP A 120 23.08 13.94 3.76
N GLN A 121 22.99 13.20 4.86
CA GLN A 121 23.22 11.76 4.89
C GLN A 121 22.15 11.02 4.07
N ALA A 122 20.89 11.41 4.20
CA ALA A 122 19.79 10.88 3.41
C ALA A 122 20.05 11.05 1.92
N ALA A 123 20.41 12.27 1.50
CA ALA A 123 20.69 12.65 0.12
C ALA A 123 21.79 11.77 -0.47
N ARG A 124 22.93 11.65 0.23
CA ARG A 124 24.05 10.80 -0.19
C ARG A 124 23.65 9.33 -0.36
N LEU A 125 22.78 8.83 0.50
CA LEU A 125 22.34 7.43 0.47
C LEU A 125 21.17 7.21 -0.49
N PHE A 126 20.36 8.23 -0.75
CA PHE A 126 19.16 8.16 -1.56
C PHE A 126 19.45 7.86 -3.02
N ASP A 127 20.58 8.33 -3.53
CA ASP A 127 21.09 7.95 -4.85
C ASP A 127 21.30 6.43 -4.96
N GLY A 128 21.69 5.80 -3.85
CA GLY A 128 21.86 4.36 -3.71
C GLY A 128 20.60 3.59 -3.33
N VAL A 129 19.50 4.25 -2.95
CA VAL A 129 18.27 3.56 -2.48
C VAL A 129 17.62 2.71 -3.57
N GLY A 130 17.84 3.03 -4.84
CA GLY A 130 17.44 2.15 -5.95
C GLY A 130 18.14 0.78 -5.91
N GLN A 131 19.33 0.69 -5.30
CA GLN A 131 20.07 -0.56 -5.17
C GLN A 131 19.36 -1.49 -4.17
N GLY A 132 18.90 -2.63 -4.67
CA GLY A 132 18.16 -3.63 -3.88
C GLY A 132 16.63 -3.47 -3.94
N ILE A 133 16.11 -2.39 -4.53
CA ILE A 133 14.71 -2.35 -4.94
C ILE A 133 14.57 -3.17 -6.22
N SER A 134 13.54 -4.01 -6.28
CA SER A 134 13.19 -4.83 -7.45
C SER A 134 11.72 -4.65 -7.81
N LEU A 135 11.36 -4.89 -9.06
CA LEU A 135 9.96 -4.94 -9.46
C LEU A 135 9.38 -6.33 -9.15
N GLY A 136 8.19 -6.38 -8.57
CA GLY A 136 7.43 -7.62 -8.44
C GLY A 136 7.06 -8.19 -9.82
N ASN A 137 7.11 -9.50 -9.98
CA ASN A 137 6.74 -10.17 -11.24
C ASN A 137 5.22 -10.28 -11.44
N TRP A 138 4.44 -9.41 -10.79
CA TRP A 138 2.99 -9.34 -10.87
C TRP A 138 2.53 -7.87 -10.83
N TYR A 139 1.30 -7.66 -11.30
CA TYR A 139 0.59 -6.40 -11.20
C TYR A 139 -0.86 -6.67 -10.81
N THR A 140 -1.59 -5.63 -10.38
CA THR A 140 -3.04 -5.74 -10.18
C THR A 140 -3.77 -4.73 -11.06
N GLN A 141 -4.92 -5.14 -11.58
CA GLN A 141 -5.80 -4.25 -12.33
C GLN A 141 -6.77 -3.54 -11.37
N GLU A 142 -6.84 -2.22 -11.48
CA GLU A 142 -7.86 -1.36 -10.88
C GLU A 142 -8.89 -0.94 -11.92
N VAL A 143 -9.94 -0.22 -11.47
CA VAL A 143 -11.02 0.27 -12.36
C VAL A 143 -10.49 1.10 -13.53
N ARG A 144 -9.41 1.88 -13.34
CA ARG A 144 -8.87 2.80 -14.35
C ARG A 144 -7.35 2.78 -14.48
N ALA A 145 -6.68 1.76 -13.93
CA ALA A 145 -5.23 1.72 -13.86
C ALA A 145 -4.73 0.29 -13.62
N TYR A 146 -3.42 0.11 -13.76
CA TYR A 146 -2.67 -1.04 -13.29
C TYR A 146 -1.70 -0.59 -12.19
N ARG A 147 -1.57 -1.38 -11.11
CA ARG A 147 -0.57 -1.17 -10.06
C ARG A 147 0.62 -2.08 -10.28
N CYS A 148 1.80 -1.48 -10.40
CA CYS A 148 3.08 -2.16 -10.43
C CYS A 148 3.75 -2.02 -9.05
N TYR A 149 4.30 -3.11 -8.52
CA TYR A 149 4.79 -3.17 -7.13
C TYR A 149 6.32 -3.12 -7.06
N LEU A 150 6.85 -2.18 -6.28
CA LEU A 150 8.26 -2.16 -5.93
C LEU A 150 8.48 -2.97 -4.66
N THR A 151 9.50 -3.80 -4.65
CA THR A 151 9.85 -4.69 -3.55
C THR A 151 11.27 -4.43 -3.05
N TYR A 152 11.49 -4.64 -1.76
CA TYR A 152 12.81 -4.70 -1.14
C TYR A 152 12.81 -5.91 -0.21
N GLN A 153 13.76 -6.82 -0.39
CA GLN A 153 13.83 -8.09 0.37
C GLN A 153 12.50 -8.87 0.36
N GLY A 154 11.84 -8.92 -0.80
CA GLY A 154 10.58 -9.64 -1.00
C GLY A 154 9.33 -8.96 -0.44
N ARG A 155 9.43 -7.75 0.13
CA ARG A 155 8.28 -6.99 0.67
C ARG A 155 7.98 -5.77 -0.17
N VAL A 156 6.70 -5.44 -0.34
CA VAL A 156 6.28 -4.24 -1.09
C VAL A 156 6.64 -2.98 -0.33
N VAL A 157 7.40 -2.08 -0.96
CA VAL A 157 7.87 -0.80 -0.38
C VAL A 157 7.35 0.44 -1.13
N GLY A 158 6.79 0.23 -2.32
CA GLY A 158 6.26 1.30 -3.16
C GLY A 158 5.36 0.75 -4.26
N VAL A 159 4.57 1.64 -4.86
CA VAL A 159 3.65 1.30 -5.96
C VAL A 159 3.65 2.48 -6.93
N PHE A 160 3.83 2.20 -8.21
CA PHE A 160 3.51 3.15 -9.28
C PHE A 160 2.37 2.60 -10.13
N ARG A 161 1.72 3.48 -10.88
CA ARG A 161 0.52 3.15 -11.63
C ARG A 161 0.70 3.41 -13.12
N LEU A 162 0.07 2.57 -13.93
CA LEU A 162 -0.11 2.77 -15.36
C LEU A 162 -1.60 3.03 -15.63
N ASP A 163 -1.93 3.89 -16.58
CA ASP A 163 -3.30 4.03 -17.06
C ASP A 163 -3.71 2.84 -17.95
N LEU A 164 -4.94 2.86 -18.46
CA LEU A 164 -5.45 1.81 -19.34
C LEU A 164 -4.70 1.73 -20.69
N ASN A 165 -3.98 2.79 -21.06
CA ASN A 165 -3.12 2.87 -22.25
C ASN A 165 -1.65 2.55 -21.92
N LEU A 166 -1.38 1.99 -20.74
CA LEU A 166 -0.05 1.63 -20.25
C LEU A 166 0.91 2.82 -20.12
N GLN A 167 0.40 4.05 -19.96
CA GLN A 167 1.20 5.22 -19.67
C GLN A 167 1.37 5.41 -18.17
N PRO A 168 2.58 5.78 -17.68
CA PRO A 168 2.79 6.02 -16.27
C PRO A 168 1.96 7.20 -15.77
N ILE A 169 1.23 7.00 -14.68
CA ILE A 169 0.43 8.03 -14.03
C ILE A 169 1.33 8.77 -13.03
N SER A 170 1.53 10.07 -13.26
CA SER A 170 2.21 10.95 -12.31
C SER A 170 1.36 11.19 -11.06
N GLU A 171 2.00 11.28 -9.91
CA GLU A 171 1.37 11.53 -8.60
C GLU A 171 1.68 12.97 -8.13
N PRO A 172 0.94 14.00 -8.60
CA PRO A 172 1.26 15.40 -8.32
C PRO A 172 1.19 15.75 -6.83
N LYS A 173 0.44 14.98 -6.05
CA LYS A 173 0.37 15.12 -4.59
C LYS A 173 1.73 14.90 -3.93
N LEU A 174 2.60 14.07 -4.50
CA LEU A 174 3.95 13.83 -3.97
C LEU A 174 4.81 15.09 -4.05
N LEU A 175 4.73 15.81 -5.16
CA LEU A 175 5.41 17.08 -5.34
C LEU A 175 4.86 18.16 -4.41
N GLN A 176 3.54 18.21 -4.21
CA GLN A 176 2.93 19.12 -3.25
C GLN A 176 3.38 18.84 -1.81
N ALA A 177 3.46 17.57 -1.41
CA ALA A 177 3.96 17.16 -0.10
C ALA A 177 5.41 17.59 0.11
N TYR A 178 6.27 17.35 -0.90
CA TYR A 178 7.65 17.81 -0.91
C TYR A 178 7.77 19.34 -0.78
N ARG A 179 6.97 20.11 -1.52
CA ARG A 179 6.99 21.58 -1.46
C ARG A 179 6.58 22.13 -0.09
N ARG A 180 5.75 21.40 0.65
CA ARG A 180 5.28 21.78 2.01
C ARG A 180 6.19 21.25 3.12
N ALA A 181 7.10 20.34 2.81
CA ALA A 181 7.94 19.72 3.82
C ALA A 181 8.97 20.72 4.38
N PRO A 182 9.18 20.74 5.72
CA PRO A 182 10.15 21.63 6.35
C PRO A 182 11.61 21.23 6.05
N LEU A 183 11.80 19.99 5.63
CA LEU A 183 13.09 19.34 5.39
C LEU A 183 12.97 18.60 4.06
N ARG A 184 13.77 18.98 3.07
CA ARG A 184 13.68 18.44 1.71
C ARG A 184 15.02 18.49 0.97
N TYR A 185 15.22 17.52 0.08
CA TYR A 185 16.38 17.41 -0.81
C TYR A 185 15.94 17.05 -2.24
N PRO A 186 16.44 17.74 -3.28
CA PRO A 186 17.18 18.99 -3.20
C PRO A 186 16.40 20.10 -2.46
N ALA A 187 17.02 21.22 -2.09
CA ALA A 187 16.28 22.30 -1.42
C ALA A 187 15.30 23.00 -2.37
N PHE A 188 15.66 23.00 -3.66
CA PHE A 188 14.90 23.53 -4.79
C PHE A 188 14.34 22.39 -5.63
N GLU A 189 13.29 22.66 -6.39
CA GLU A 189 12.71 21.66 -7.29
C GLU A 189 13.72 21.30 -8.39
N PRO A 190 13.94 20.01 -8.71
CA PRO A 190 14.73 19.63 -9.87
C PRO A 190 14.11 20.29 -11.11
N SER A 191 14.87 21.09 -11.84
CA SER A 191 14.40 21.70 -13.09
C SER A 191 13.92 20.59 -14.01
N SER A 192 12.67 20.66 -14.45
CA SER A 192 12.05 19.73 -15.40
C SER A 192 12.58 19.94 -16.82
N THR A 193 13.89 20.11 -16.97
CA THR A 193 14.53 20.25 -18.28
C THR A 193 14.80 18.86 -18.80
N PRO A 194 14.16 18.42 -19.90
CA PRO A 194 14.64 17.27 -20.63
C PRO A 194 16.02 17.64 -21.17
N GLN A 195 17.06 16.90 -20.79
CA GLN A 195 18.25 16.77 -21.62
C GLN A 195 18.02 15.63 -22.60
#